data_AF-Q97B22-F1
#
_entry.id   AF-Q97B22-F1
#
_cell.length_a   1.000
_cell.length_b   1.000
_cell.length_c   1.000
_cell.angle_alpha   90.00
_cell.angle_beta   90.00
_cell.angle_gamma   90.00
#
_symmetry.space_group_name_H-M   'P 1'
#
loop_
_entity.id
_entity.type
_entity.pdbx_description
1 polymer ?
#
loop_
_entity_poly.entity_id
_entity_poly.type
_entity_poly.pdbx_seq_one_letter_code
_entity_poly.pdbx_strand_id
1 'polypeptide(L)'
;MVSIPRIPITYIASYGTSISSILSRLDTIVLSVSAVIISILWIPVALEFFSSDESKRISARTRLKNAAIGTFIYIMAVSGILYALVKYIITGS
;
A
#
# COMPACT_ATOMS: atom_id res chain seq x y z
N MET A 1 34.13 -15.35 42.08
CA MET A 1 32.75 -14.99 41.68
C MET A 1 32.80 -14.53 40.23
N VAL A 2 32.21 -15.29 39.30
CA VAL A 2 32.20 -14.95 37.86
C VAL A 2 31.01 -14.04 37.58
N SER A 3 31.26 -12.81 37.16
CA SER A 3 30.25 -11.84 36.74
C SER A 3 29.83 -12.14 35.30
N ILE A 4 28.61 -12.63 35.11
CA ILE A 4 28.01 -12.81 33.78
C ILE A 4 27.54 -11.43 33.29
N PRO A 5 28.03 -10.91 32.15
CA PRO A 5 27.55 -9.65 31.61
C PRO A 5 26.07 -9.77 31.22
N ARG A 6 25.21 -8.96 31.85
CA ARG A 6 23.79 -8.86 31.46
C ARG A 6 23.69 -7.91 30.27
N ILE A 7 23.26 -8.45 29.13
CA ILE A 7 22.91 -7.65 27.95
C ILE A 7 21.72 -6.76 28.34
N PRO A 8 21.80 -5.43 28.19
CA PRO A 8 20.70 -4.55 28.57
C PRO A 8 19.49 -4.78 27.66
N ILE A 9 18.38 -5.24 28.26
CA ILE A 9 17.09 -5.53 27.59
C ILE A 9 16.56 -4.33 26.79
N THR A 10 17.00 -3.12 27.15
CA THR A 10 16.66 -1.84 26.51
C THR A 10 17.12 -1.75 25.06
N TYR A 11 18.22 -2.41 24.68
CA TYR A 11 18.74 -2.37 23.31
C TYR A 11 17.81 -3.10 22.32
N ILE A 12 17.22 -4.22 22.75
CA ILE A 12 16.30 -5.02 21.91
C ILE A 12 14.94 -4.33 21.78
N ALA A 13 14.46 -3.68 22.85
CA ALA A 13 13.23 -2.89 22.80
C ALA A 13 13.34 -1.68 21.85
N SER A 14 14.44 -0.93 21.90
CA SER A 14 14.67 0.24 21.04
C SER A 14 14.72 -0.12 19.54
N TYR A 15 15.28 -1.27 19.20
CA TYR A 15 15.34 -1.75 17.82
C TYR A 15 13.95 -2.12 17.28
N GLY A 16 13.13 -2.82 18.09
CA GLY A 16 11.75 -3.17 17.74
C GLY A 16 10.85 -1.95 17.55
N THR A 17 10.97 -0.95 18.42
CA THR A 17 10.22 0.32 18.31
C THR A 17 10.64 1.12 17.07
N SER A 18 11.93 1.10 16.72
CA SER A 18 12.44 1.80 15.53
C SER A 18 11.89 1.20 14.24
N ILE A 19 11.92 -0.14 14.11
CA ILE A 19 11.34 -0.84 12.95
C ILE A 19 9.84 -0.60 12.85
N SER A 20 9.11 -0.70 13.96
CA SER A 20 7.66 -0.44 13.98
C SER A 20 7.33 0.99 13.52
N SER A 21 8.10 1.99 13.95
CA SER A 21 7.88 3.38 13.53
C SER A 21 8.15 3.63 12.03
N ILE A 22 9.16 2.96 11.46
CA ILE A 22 9.48 3.03 10.04
C ILE A 22 8.38 2.37 9.20
N LEU A 23 7.89 1.20 9.64
CA LEU A 23 6.79 0.50 8.98
C LEU A 23 5.49 1.30 9.00
N SER A 24 5.15 1.94 10.13
CA SER A 24 3.95 2.80 10.20
C SER A 24 4.03 4.02 9.26
N ARG A 25 5.23 4.60 9.10
CA ARG A 25 5.44 5.71 8.15
C ARG A 25 5.31 5.23 6.70
N LEU A 26 5.90 4.08 6.37
CA LEU A 26 5.76 3.46 5.05
C LEU A 26 4.29 3.17 4.73
N ASP A 27 3.55 2.57 5.67
CA ASP A 27 2.13 2.28 5.51
C ASP A 27 1.32 3.56 5.27
N THR A 28 1.58 4.62 6.04
CA THR A 28 0.92 5.92 5.86
C THR A 28 1.17 6.52 4.47
N ILE A 29 2.41 6.45 3.97
CA ILE A 29 2.77 6.96 2.64
C ILE A 29 2.11 6.11 1.56
N VAL A 30 2.17 4.79 1.66
CA VAL A 30 1.58 3.86 0.69
C VAL A 30 0.06 4.06 0.63
N LEU A 31 -0.61 4.18 1.78
CA LEU A 31 -2.05 4.45 1.84
C LEU A 31 -2.40 5.80 1.22
N SER A 32 -1.64 6.86 1.54
CA SER A 32 -1.88 8.20 0.98
C SER A 32 -1.72 8.22 -0.54
N VAL A 33 -0.66 7.61 -1.08
CA VAL A 33 -0.40 7.57 -2.53
C VAL A 33 -1.42 6.69 -3.23
N SER A 34 -1.79 5.55 -2.64
CA SER A 34 -2.83 4.65 -3.16
C SER A 34 -4.18 5.35 -3.24
N ALA A 35 -4.57 6.10 -2.22
CA ALA A 35 -5.84 6.84 -2.20
C ALA A 35 -5.94 7.84 -3.36
N VAL A 36 -4.86 8.58 -3.63
CA VAL A 36 -4.80 9.54 -4.75
C VAL A 36 -4.93 8.82 -6.09
N ILE A 37 -4.13 7.77 -6.33
CA ILE A 37 -4.14 7.03 -7.60
C ILE A 37 -5.52 6.40 -7.87
N ILE A 38 -6.10 5.75 -6.85
CA ILE A 38 -7.42 5.11 -6.95
C ILE A 38 -8.49 6.17 -7.20
N SER A 39 -8.44 7.30 -6.50
CA SER A 39 -9.42 8.37 -6.70
C SER A 39 -9.41 8.89 -8.14
N ILE A 40 -8.23 9.14 -8.72
CA ILE A 40 -8.09 9.64 -10.10
C ILE A 40 -8.65 8.63 -11.11
N LEU A 41 -8.41 7.34 -10.89
CA LEU A 41 -8.89 6.28 -11.77
C LEU A 41 -10.43 6.20 -11.80
N TRP A 42 -11.07 6.44 -10.66
CA TRP A 42 -12.52 6.30 -10.49
C TRP A 42 -13.32 7.56 -10.89
N ILE A 43 -12.68 8.74 -11.00
CA ILE A 43 -13.34 9.99 -11.46
C ILE A 43 -14.14 9.81 -12.77
N PRO A 44 -13.54 9.36 -13.90
CA PRO A 44 -14.26 9.25 -15.16
C PRO A 44 -15.37 8.19 -15.11
N VAL A 45 -15.17 7.14 -14.33
CA VAL A 45 -16.17 6.08 -14.12
C VAL A 45 -17.40 6.63 -13.40
N ALA A 46 -17.20 7.43 -12.35
CA ALA A 46 -18.30 8.08 -11.63
C ALA A 46 -19.06 9.07 -12.52
N LEU A 47 -18.35 9.90 -13.29
CA LEU A 47 -18.97 10.88 -14.20
C LEU A 47 -19.85 10.22 -15.27
N GLU A 48 -19.43 9.09 -15.85
CA GLU A 48 -20.22 8.37 -16.84
C GLU A 48 -21.37 7.58 -16.22
N PHE A 49 -21.22 7.09 -14.99
CA PHE A 49 -22.25 6.33 -14.29
C PHE A 49 -23.44 7.21 -13.86
N PHE A 50 -23.18 8.47 -13.49
CA PHE A 50 -24.21 9.45 -13.13
C PHE A 50 -24.81 10.21 -14.34
N SER A 51 -24.37 9.96 -15.57
CA SER A 51 -24.93 10.59 -16.77
C SER A 51 -26.29 9.98 -17.16
N SER A 52 -27.28 10.81 -17.51
CA SER A 52 -28.65 10.39 -17.89
C SER A 52 -28.80 9.69 -19.25
N ASP A 53 -27.71 9.44 -19.99
CA ASP A 53 -27.73 8.77 -21.28
C ASP A 53 -27.56 7.25 -21.11
N GLU A 54 -28.52 6.45 -21.58
CA GLU A 54 -28.48 4.97 -21.55
C GLU A 54 -27.20 4.41 -22.23
N SER A 55 -26.82 5.03 -23.36
CA SER A 55 -25.58 4.73 -24.09
C SER A 55 -24.31 4.97 -23.25
N LYS A 56 -24.29 6.07 -22.48
CA LYS A 56 -23.15 6.40 -21.60
C LYS A 56 -23.09 5.46 -20.40
N ARG A 57 -24.22 5.00 -19.86
CA ARG A 57 -24.24 3.98 -18.79
C ARG A 57 -23.70 2.63 -19.24
N ILE A 58 -23.91 2.22 -20.50
CA ILE A 58 -23.33 0.98 -21.04
C ILE A 58 -21.82 1.13 -21.23
N SER A 59 -21.36 2.27 -21.74
CA SER A 59 -19.92 2.59 -21.85
C SER A 59 -19.25 2.67 -20.48
N ALA A 60 -19.94 3.25 -19.50
CA ALA A 60 -19.51 3.35 -18.11
C ALA A 60 -19.23 1.98 -17.49
N ARG A 61 -20.02 0.95 -17.81
CA ARG A 61 -19.77 -0.43 -17.32
C ARG A 61 -18.46 -1.02 -17.85
N THR A 62 -18.11 -0.72 -19.10
CA THR A 62 -16.83 -1.16 -19.68
C THR A 62 -15.67 -0.42 -19.04
N ARG A 63 -15.81 0.90 -18.83
CA ARG A 63 -14.79 1.70 -18.13
C ARG A 63 -14.66 1.34 -16.65
N LEU A 64 -15.76 1.01 -15.98
CA LEU A 64 -15.79 0.47 -14.61
C LEU A 64 -15.00 -0.83 -14.53
N LYS A 65 -15.19 -1.75 -15.49
CA LYS A 65 -14.42 -3.01 -15.54
C LYS A 65 -12.92 -2.74 -15.74
N ASN A 66 -12.58 -1.79 -16.61
CA ASN A 66 -11.18 -1.41 -16.86
C ASN A 66 -10.55 -0.72 -15.64
N ALA A 67 -11.27 0.15 -14.95
CA ALA A 67 -10.81 0.76 -13.71
C ALA A 67 -10.65 -0.30 -12.61
N ALA A 68 -11.61 -1.22 -12.46
CA ALA A 68 -11.52 -2.33 -11.52
C ALA A 68 -10.27 -3.20 -11.77
N ILE A 69 -10.01 -3.57 -13.04
CA ILE A 69 -8.80 -4.30 -13.44
C ILE A 69 -7.55 -3.50 -13.11
N GLY A 70 -7.57 -2.18 -13.33
CA GLY A 70 -6.46 -1.29 -13.02
C GLY A 70 -6.14 -1.25 -11.52
N THR A 71 -7.15 -1.12 -10.66
CA THR A 71 -7.00 -1.23 -9.21
C THR A 71 -6.46 -2.59 -8.79
N PHE A 72 -6.92 -3.68 -9.40
CA PHE A 72 -6.46 -5.03 -9.06
C PHE A 72 -4.98 -5.23 -9.40
N ILE A 73 -4.56 -4.82 -10.60
CA ILE A 73 -3.15 -4.87 -11.02
C ILE A 73 -2.29 -3.98 -10.13
N TYR A 74 -2.79 -2.79 -9.78
CA TYR A 74 -2.10 -1.86 -8.87
C TYR A 74 -1.85 -2.50 -7.50
N ILE A 75 -2.86 -3.13 -6.89
CA ILE A 75 -2.73 -3.80 -5.59
C ILE A 75 -1.69 -4.93 -5.66
N MET A 76 -1.71 -5.74 -6.72
CA MET A 76 -0.70 -6.78 -6.91
C MET A 76 0.71 -6.21 -7.04
N ALA A 77 0.88 -5.12 -7.81
CA ALA A 77 2.17 -4.46 -7.97
C ALA A 77 2.69 -3.88 -6.65
N VAL A 78 1.85 -3.14 -5.92
CA VAL A 78 2.22 -2.57 -4.62
C VAL A 78 2.55 -3.67 -3.60
N SER A 79 1.77 -4.75 -3.56
CA SER A 79 2.04 -5.89 -2.67
C SER A 79 3.38 -6.56 -2.99
N GLY A 80 3.71 -6.74 -4.27
CA GLY A 80 4.98 -7.29 -4.71
C GLY A 80 6.17 -6.39 -4.36
N ILE A 81 6.04 -5.08 -4.58
CA ILE A 81 7.08 -4.10 -4.22
C ILE A 81 7.27 -4.05 -2.71
N LEU A 82 6.20 -4.04 -1.93
CA LEU A 82 6.27 -4.01 -0.47
C LEU A 82 6.96 -5.26 0.07
N TYR A 83 6.61 -6.45 -0.47
CA TYR A 83 7.29 -7.69 -0.11
C TYR A 83 8.78 -7.65 -0.46
N ALA A 84 9.15 -7.17 -1.65
CA ALA A 84 10.54 -7.03 -2.05
C ALA A 84 11.33 -6.08 -1.13
N LEU A 85 10.73 -4.94 -0.76
CA LEU A 85 11.33 -3.98 0.18
C LEU A 85 11.50 -4.57 1.58
N VAL A 86 10.48 -5.22 2.12
CA VAL A 86 10.56 -5.86 3.44
C VAL A 86 11.61 -6.97 3.43
N LYS A 87 11.61 -7.82 2.39
CA LYS A 87 12.63 -8.86 2.22
C LYS A 87 14.04 -8.26 2.11
N TYR A 88 14.20 -7.16 1.39
CA TYR A 88 15.47 -6.45 1.26
C TYR A 88 15.98 -5.97 2.63
N ILE A 89 15.12 -5.30 3.40
CA ILE A 89 15.46 -4.79 4.75
C ILE A 89 15.82 -5.95 5.71
N ILE A 90 15.07 -7.05 5.67
CA ILE A 90 15.29 -8.20 6.57
C ILE A 90 16.53 -9.00 6.18
N THR A 91 16.79 -9.18 4.87
CA THR A 91 17.90 -10.01 4.36
C THR A 91 19.22 -9.24 4.39
N GLY A 92 19.18 -7.90 4.42
CA GLY A 92 20.35 -7.06 4.70
C GLY A 92 21.46 -7.11 3.64
N SER A 93 21.17 -7.49 2.40
CA SER A 93 22.14 -7.43 1.29
C SER A 93 22.30 -6.03 0.71
#